data_AF-A0A842TMR6-F1
#
_entry.id   AF-A0A842TMR6-F1
#
_cell.length_a   1.000
_cell.length_b   1.000
_cell.length_c   1.000
_cell.angle_alpha   90.00
_cell.angle_beta   90.00
_cell.angle_gamma   90.00
#
_symmetry.space_group_name_H-M   'P 1'
#
loop_
_entity.id
_entity.type
_entity.pdbx_description
1 polymer ?
#
loop_
_entity_poly.entity_id
_entity_poly.type
_entity_poly.pdbx_seq_one_letter_code
_entity_poly.pdbx_strand_id
1 'polypeptide(L)'
;MFENKEIRTEIVDRTDKDYQNRVCPECKSKKRHRLNSYICEISDLGSIHVRKVLRFESVTFKCLNCGAHYLVEIEEAVKGHQYSQDVIEVAMKFMIDENL
;
A
#
# COMPACT_ATOMS: atom_id res chain seq x y z
N MET A 1 13.46 -0.92 -34.90
CA MET A 1 12.02 -0.65 -35.05
C MET A 1 11.38 -1.10 -33.74
N PHE A 2 11.11 -0.19 -32.81
CA PHE A 2 10.48 -0.56 -31.54
C PHE A 2 9.01 -0.80 -31.84
N GLU A 3 8.57 -2.07 -31.80
CA GLU A 3 7.15 -2.39 -31.80
C GLU A 3 6.49 -1.60 -30.65
N ASN A 4 5.45 -0.83 -30.97
CA ASN A 4 4.57 -0.24 -29.97
C ASN A 4 3.82 -1.37 -29.26
N LYS A 5 4.50 -2.05 -28.33
CA LYS A 5 3.87 -3.00 -27.44
C LYS A 5 3.01 -2.20 -26.47
N GLU A 6 1.70 -2.39 -26.57
CA GLU A 6 0.73 -1.79 -25.66
C GLU A 6 1.16 -2.02 -24.20
N ILE A 7 1.28 -0.92 -23.45
CA ILE A 7 1.55 -0.99 -22.02
C ILE A 7 0.30 -1.54 -21.35
N ARG A 8 0.42 -2.72 -20.73
CA ARG A 8 -0.68 -3.35 -19.99
C ARG A 8 -0.69 -2.82 -18.56
N THR A 9 -1.88 -2.64 -17.99
CA THR A 9 -2.04 -2.32 -16.57
C THR A 9 -2.41 -3.57 -15.80
N GLU A 10 -1.60 -3.91 -14.81
CA GLU A 10 -1.87 -4.98 -13.85
C GLU A 10 -2.31 -4.35 -12.53
N ILE A 11 -3.47 -4.76 -12.03
CA ILE A 11 -4.01 -4.32 -10.74
C ILE A 11 -3.90 -5.48 -9.76
N VAL A 12 -3.19 -5.26 -8.66
CA VAL A 12 -3.07 -6.22 -7.56
C VAL A 12 -3.95 -5.72 -6.43
N ASP A 13 -5.01 -6.48 -6.14
CA ASP A 13 -5.98 -6.15 -5.08
C ASP A 13 -5.56 -6.71 -3.72
N ARG A 14 -5.59 -5.87 -2.68
CA ARG A 14 -5.54 -6.26 -1.25
C ARG A 14 -6.90 -5.99 -0.61
N THR A 15 -7.37 -6.95 0.18
CA THR A 15 -8.74 -6.98 0.72
C THR A 15 -8.75 -6.98 2.24
N ASP A 16 -9.92 -6.83 2.84
CA ASP A 16 -10.13 -6.95 4.28
C ASP A 16 -9.57 -8.24 4.91
N LYS A 17 -9.46 -9.32 4.12
CA LYS A 17 -8.87 -10.59 4.57
C LYS A 17 -7.41 -10.41 5.00
N ASP A 18 -6.68 -9.54 4.33
CA ASP A 18 -5.28 -9.23 4.63
C ASP A 18 -5.13 -8.51 5.98
N TYR A 19 -6.23 -7.97 6.54
CA TYR A 19 -6.24 -7.25 7.82
C TYR A 19 -6.77 -8.07 8.99
N GLN A 20 -7.19 -9.33 8.78
CA GLN A 20 -7.86 -10.15 9.80
C GLN A 20 -7.01 -10.41 11.04
N ASN A 21 -5.68 -10.47 10.90
CA ASN A 21 -4.74 -10.72 11.99
C ASN A 21 -4.24 -9.45 12.69
N ARG A 22 -4.61 -8.26 12.23
CA ARG A 22 -4.14 -6.99 12.82
C ARG A 22 -4.77 -6.79 14.21
N VAL A 23 -3.92 -6.58 15.21
CA VAL A 23 -4.30 -6.24 16.59
C VAL A 23 -4.23 -4.74 16.81
N CYS A 24 -4.88 -4.23 17.86
CA CYS A 24 -4.71 -2.85 18.28
C CYS A 24 -3.22 -2.58 18.57
N PRO A 25 -2.59 -1.54 17.98
CA PRO A 25 -1.18 -1.26 18.19
C PRO A 25 -0.87 -0.93 19.65
N GLU A 26 -1.81 -0.28 20.35
CA GLU A 26 -1.69 0.16 21.74
C GLU A 26 -1.83 -0.99 22.76
N CYS A 27 -2.94 -1.74 22.71
CA CYS A 27 -3.27 -2.72 23.76
C CYS A 27 -3.26 -4.19 23.27
N LYS A 28 -2.88 -4.43 22.02
CA LYS A 28 -2.83 -5.76 21.35
C LYS A 28 -4.16 -6.52 21.34
N SER A 29 -5.27 -5.89 21.70
CA SER A 29 -6.60 -6.49 21.62
C SER A 29 -7.03 -6.71 20.18
N LYS A 30 -7.74 -7.83 19.94
CA LYS A 30 -8.43 -8.13 18.67
C LYS A 30 -9.83 -7.52 18.61
N LYS A 31 -10.36 -6.98 19.73
CA LYS A 31 -11.68 -6.36 19.79
C LYS A 31 -11.64 -4.98 19.14
N ARG A 32 -12.22 -4.87 17.94
CA ARG A 32 -12.20 -3.65 17.13
C ARG A 32 -13.52 -3.46 16.40
N HIS A 33 -13.81 -2.21 16.09
CA HIS A 33 -14.93 -1.79 15.26
C HIS A 33 -14.41 -0.95 14.10
N ARG A 34 -14.89 -1.22 12.90
CA ARG A 34 -14.53 -0.47 11.69
C ARG A 34 -15.28 0.86 11.71
N LEU A 35 -14.54 1.97 11.59
CA LEU A 35 -15.12 3.31 11.58
C LEU A 35 -15.37 3.81 10.17
N ASN A 36 -14.34 3.80 9.34
CA ASN A 36 -14.40 4.25 7.96
C ASN A 36 -13.43 3.43 7.11
N SER A 37 -13.60 3.51 5.80
CA SER A 37 -12.63 3.01 4.85
C SER A 37 -12.66 3.80 3.55
N TYR A 38 -11.59 3.68 2.78
CA TYR A 38 -11.50 4.23 1.44
C TYR A 38 -10.56 3.37 0.59
N ILE A 39 -10.88 3.28 -0.70
CA ILE A 39 -10.06 2.56 -1.67
C ILE A 39 -8.88 3.47 -2.05
N CYS A 40 -7.69 2.89 -1.99
CA CYS A 40 -6.43 3.52 -2.38
C CYS A 40 -5.88 2.80 -3.61
N GLU A 41 -5.21 3.56 -4.47
CA GLU A 41 -4.43 3.04 -5.58
C GLU A 41 -3.06 3.72 -5.55
N ILE A 42 -2.01 2.92 -5.50
CA ILE A 42 -0.62 3.40 -5.58
C ILE A 42 0.09 2.72 -6.74
N SER A 43 1.03 3.43 -7.36
CA SER A 43 1.86 2.86 -8.42
C SER A 43 2.94 1.98 -7.81
N ASP A 44 3.15 0.79 -8.38
CA ASP A 44 4.13 -0.18 -7.92
C ASP A 44 5.16 -0.49 -9.01
N LEU A 45 6.24 -1.17 -8.66
CA LEU A 45 7.27 -1.59 -9.61
C LEU A 45 6.66 -2.51 -10.66
N GLY A 46 6.66 -2.01 -11.90
CA GLY A 46 6.24 -2.75 -13.08
C GLY A 46 7.42 -3.25 -13.91
N SER A 47 7.17 -3.46 -15.19
CA SER A 47 8.22 -3.70 -16.19
C SER A 47 8.08 -2.71 -17.34
N ILE A 48 9.03 -2.74 -18.29
CA ILE A 48 9.00 -1.88 -19.48
C ILE A 48 7.70 -1.93 -20.29
N HIS A 49 6.88 -2.98 -20.11
CA HIS A 49 5.60 -3.17 -20.82
C HIS A 49 4.41 -3.35 -19.87
N VAL A 50 4.62 -3.25 -18.56
CA VAL A 50 3.58 -3.48 -17.55
C VAL A 50 3.63 -2.35 -16.54
N ARG A 51 2.55 -1.57 -16.48
CA ARG A 51 2.27 -0.67 -15.36
C ARG A 51 1.61 -1.48 -14.26
N LYS A 52 2.20 -1.52 -13.08
CA LYS A 52 1.63 -2.20 -11.93
C LYS A 52 0.99 -1.19 -10.98
N VAL A 53 -0.22 -1.48 -10.52
CA VAL A 53 -0.98 -0.67 -9.56
C VAL A 53 -1.39 -1.57 -8.41
N LEU A 54 -1.07 -1.16 -7.19
CA LEU A 54 -1.57 -1.78 -5.97
C LEU A 54 -2.86 -1.08 -5.57
N ARG A 55 -3.95 -1.83 -5.54
CA ARG A 55 -5.26 -1.35 -5.10
C ARG A 55 -5.61 -1.99 -3.78
N PHE A 56 -5.90 -1.18 -2.77
CA PHE A 56 -6.16 -1.69 -1.42
C PHE A 56 -7.17 -0.84 -0.69
N GLU A 57 -7.85 -1.45 0.28
CA GLU A 57 -8.72 -0.70 1.17
C GLU A 57 -7.94 -0.22 2.39
N SER A 58 -7.88 1.09 2.61
CA SER A 58 -7.37 1.64 3.87
C SER A 58 -8.53 1.73 4.86
N VAL A 59 -8.35 1.16 6.05
CA VAL A 59 -9.43 1.01 7.05
C VAL A 59 -9.02 1.63 8.37
N THR A 60 -9.84 2.54 8.91
CA THR A 60 -9.68 3.00 10.29
C THR A 60 -10.48 2.12 11.24
N PHE A 61 -9.81 1.58 12.24
CA PHE A 61 -10.43 0.84 13.32
C PHE A 61 -10.43 1.65 14.61
N LYS A 62 -11.49 1.46 15.40
CA LYS A 62 -11.54 1.80 16.83
C LYS A 62 -11.36 0.54 17.65
N CYS A 63 -10.39 0.54 18.56
CA CYS A 63 -10.26 -0.52 19.54
C CYS A 63 -11.41 -0.44 20.56
N LEU A 64 -12.14 -1.54 20.77
CA LEU A 64 -13.21 -1.60 21.76
C LEU A 64 -12.70 -1.79 23.19
N ASN A 65 -11.40 -2.07 23.36
CA ASN A 65 -10.78 -2.27 24.67
C ASN A 65 -10.19 -0.98 25.26
N CYS A 66 -9.35 -0.27 24.50
CA CYS A 66 -8.71 0.98 24.96
C CYS A 66 -9.27 2.24 24.29
N GLY A 67 -10.20 2.11 23.33
CA GLY A 67 -10.77 3.25 22.62
C GLY A 67 -9.89 3.85 21.51
N ALA A 68 -8.62 3.43 21.38
CA ALA A 68 -7.67 3.98 20.41
C ALA A 68 -8.17 3.83 18.96
N HIS A 69 -7.92 4.85 18.14
CA HIS A 69 -8.17 4.83 16.71
C HIS A 69 -6.86 4.58 15.97
N TYR A 70 -6.87 3.69 15.00
CA TYR A 70 -5.68 3.39 14.21
C TYR A 70 -6.06 3.01 12.78
N LEU A 71 -5.26 3.51 11.85
CA LEU A 71 -5.35 3.18 10.44
C LEU A 71 -4.61 1.86 10.20
N VAL A 72 -5.19 1.00 9.40
CA VAL A 72 -4.50 -0.18 8.88
C VAL A 72 -4.17 0.10 7.42
N GLU A 73 -2.88 0.30 7.18
CA GLU A 73 -2.29 0.43 5.85
C GLU A 73 -1.61 -0.91 5.47
N ILE A 74 -1.40 -1.11 4.18
CA ILE A 74 -0.56 -2.20 3.67
C ILE A 74 0.91 -1.82 3.85
N GLU A 75 1.79 -2.81 3.99
CA GLU A 75 3.22 -2.55 4.24
C GLU A 75 3.89 -1.86 3.05
N GLU A 76 3.40 -2.16 1.85
CA GLU A 76 3.90 -1.60 0.59
C GLU A 76 3.55 -0.10 0.43
N ALA A 77 2.60 0.44 1.22
CA ALA A 77 2.17 1.82 1.11
C ALA A 77 2.97 2.74 2.03
N VAL A 78 3.54 3.80 1.46
CA VAL A 78 4.21 4.85 2.22
C VAL A 78 3.22 6.00 2.47
N LYS A 79 3.01 6.32 3.75
CA LYS A 79 2.05 7.36 4.17
C LYS A 79 2.29 8.68 3.44
N GLY A 80 1.27 9.16 2.74
CA GLY A 80 1.30 10.44 2.02
C GLY A 80 1.89 10.38 0.61
N HIS A 81 2.28 9.19 0.13
CA HIS A 81 2.83 9.01 -1.21
C HIS A 81 1.91 8.18 -2.11
N GLN A 82 1.97 8.44 -3.41
CA GLN A 82 1.22 7.70 -4.45
C GLN A 82 2.01 6.53 -5.04
N TYR A 83 3.14 6.19 -4.43
CA TYR A 83 4.09 5.19 -4.88
C TYR A 83 4.31 4.16 -3.77
N SER A 84 4.52 2.90 -4.16
CA SER A 84 4.93 1.87 -3.22
C SER A 84 6.31 2.15 -2.65
N GLN A 85 6.62 1.54 -1.51
CA GLN A 85 7.94 1.60 -0.90
C GLN A 85 9.03 1.19 -1.90
N ASP A 86 8.83 0.10 -2.64
CA ASP A 86 9.78 -0.41 -3.62
C ASP A 86 10.10 0.61 -4.73
N VAL A 87 9.08 1.34 -5.22
CA VAL A 87 9.28 2.41 -6.23
C VAL A 87 10.16 3.52 -5.65
N ILE A 88 9.91 3.92 -4.41
CA ILE A 88 10.67 4.97 -3.73
C ILE A 88 12.12 4.51 -3.53
N GLU A 89 12.34 3.29 -3.04
CA GLU A 89 13.67 2.72 -2.81
C GLU A 89 14.49 2.64 -4.11
N VAL A 90 13.89 2.17 -5.19
CA VAL A 90 14.55 2.10 -6.50
C VAL A 90 14.88 3.51 -7.02
N ALA A 91 13.95 4.45 -6.92
CA ALA A 91 14.20 5.83 -7.34
C ALA A 91 15.34 6.48 -6.55
N MET A 92 15.38 6.26 -5.22
CA MET A 92 16.48 6.74 -4.38
C MET A 92 17.81 6.11 -4.76
N LYS A 93 17.84 4.80 -5.06
CA LYS A 93 19.05 4.13 -5.51
C LYS A 93 19.61 4.73 -6.79
N PHE A 94 18.77 4.96 -7.80
CA PHE A 94 19.20 5.62 -9.05
C PHE A 94 19.73 7.03 -8.79
N MET A 95 19.07 7.81 -7.93
CA MET A 95 19.56 9.15 -7.58
C MET A 95 20.93 9.11 -6.88
N ILE A 96 21.20 8.11 -6.05
CA ILE A 96 22.50 7.98 -5.36
C ILE A 96 23.57 7.52 -6.35
N ASP A 97 23.28 6.51 -7.18
CA ASP A 97 24.21 5.93 -8.15
C ASP A 97 24.58 6.93 -9.27
N GLU A 98 23.69 7.86 -9.65
CA GLU A 98 24.00 8.94 -10.60
C GLU A 98 24.87 10.07 -10.01
N ASN A 99 25.02 10.13 -8.68
CA ASN A 99 25.78 11.16 -7.97
C ASN A 99 27.12 10.64 -7.40
N LEU A 100 27.55 9.43 -7.80
CA LEU A 100 28.83 8.79 -7.47
C LEU A 100 29.70 8.65 -8.73
#